data_AF-A0A7X3MPF7-F1
#
_entry.id   AF-A0A7X3MPF7-F1
#
_cell.length_a   1.000
_cell.length_b   1.000
_cell.length_c   1.000
_cell.angle_alpha   90.00
_cell.angle_beta   90.00
_cell.angle_gamma   90.00
#
_symmetry.space_group_name_H-M   'P 1'
#
loop_
_entity.id
_entity.type
_entity.pdbx_description
1 polymer ?
#
loop_
_entity_poly.entity_id
_entity_poly.type
_entity_poly.pdbx_seq_one_letter_code
_entity_poly.pdbx_strand_id
1 'polypeptide(L)'
;MLGTKKTPNRHGKRVTRVEPPSLDEAIAAAQGLTDDIECQIEIASQLMGMPEDEVRPVVLKSSAKIRRPERTPLADRILDRGEGGKVIVVERRRPRLAAR
;
A
#
# COMPACT_ATOMS: atom_id res chain seq x y z
N MET A 1 21.58 -18.75 22.82
CA MET A 1 21.31 -20.05 22.17
C MET A 1 19.81 -20.13 21.86
N LEU A 2 19.38 -19.87 20.62
CA LEU A 2 17.98 -20.00 20.22
C LEU A 2 17.89 -21.17 19.23
N GLY A 3 17.45 -22.32 19.74
CA GLY A 3 17.31 -23.54 18.96
C GLY A 3 16.17 -23.41 17.94
N THR A 4 16.49 -23.55 16.66
CA THR A 4 15.51 -23.67 15.58
C THR A 4 14.76 -25.00 15.74
N LYS A 5 13.54 -24.97 16.26
CA LYS A 5 12.69 -26.16 16.37
C LYS A 5 12.25 -26.58 14.96
N LYS A 6 12.87 -27.65 14.43
CA LYS A 6 12.48 -28.28 13.17
C LYS A 6 11.09 -28.88 13.34
N THR A 7 10.10 -28.34 12.64
CA THR A 7 8.72 -28.85 12.67
C THR A 7 8.63 -30.17 11.90
N PRO A 8 7.82 -31.14 12.38
CA PRO A 8 7.66 -32.42 11.68
C PRO A 8 6.96 -32.19 10.34
N ASN A 9 7.42 -32.91 9.33
CA ASN A 9 6.98 -32.78 7.94
C ASN A 9 5.47 -33.05 7.83
N ARG A 10 4.66 -31.99 7.64
CA ARG A 10 3.21 -32.07 7.43
C ARG A 10 2.92 -32.37 5.95
N HIS A 11 3.30 -33.57 5.51
CA HIS A 11 2.97 -34.02 4.16
C HIS A 11 1.45 -34.13 4.00
N GLY A 12 0.86 -33.32 3.12
CA GLY A 12 -0.56 -33.42 2.71
C GLY A 12 -1.52 -32.36 3.26
N LYS A 13 -1.11 -31.46 4.17
CA LYS A 13 -1.94 -30.32 4.61
C LYS A 13 -1.42 -29.03 3.98
N ARG A 14 -2.28 -28.29 3.26
CA ARG A 14 -1.96 -26.92 2.80
C ARG A 14 -1.68 -26.07 4.04
N VAL A 15 -0.44 -25.63 4.21
CA VAL A 15 -0.04 -24.69 5.27
C VAL A 15 0.19 -23.34 4.62
N THR A 16 -0.52 -22.31 5.07
CA THR A 16 -0.25 -20.93 4.67
C THR A 16 1.03 -20.48 5.36
N ARG A 17 2.03 -20.06 4.58
CA ARG A 17 3.23 -19.40 5.12
C ARG A 17 2.79 -18.05 5.68
N VAL A 18 3.10 -17.81 6.96
CA VAL A 18 2.88 -16.54 7.61
C VAL A 18 4.23 -15.84 7.69
N GLU A 19 4.35 -14.72 7.01
CA GLU A 19 5.47 -13.79 7.17
C GLU A 19 5.02 -12.66 8.07
N PRO A 20 5.86 -12.20 9.02
CA PRO A 20 5.52 -11.04 9.84
C PRO A 20 5.40 -9.79 8.93
N PRO A 21 4.53 -8.83 9.29
CA PRO A 21 4.40 -7.60 8.53
C PRO A 21 5.71 -6.82 8.52
N SER A 22 5.92 -6.02 7.47
CA SER A 22 6.98 -5.03 7.46
C SER A 22 6.56 -3.78 8.25
N LEU A 23 7.54 -2.98 8.69
CA LEU A 23 7.27 -1.77 9.48
C LEU A 23 6.41 -0.77 8.69
N ASP A 24 6.65 -0.62 7.40
CA ASP A 24 5.87 0.29 6.54
C ASP A 24 4.41 -0.16 6.40
N GLU A 25 4.16 -1.48 6.32
CA GLU A 25 2.81 -2.04 6.27
C GLU A 25 2.08 -1.86 7.60
N ALA A 26 2.76 -2.05 8.73
CA ALA A 26 2.20 -1.81 10.05
C ALA A 26 1.82 -0.33 10.26
N ILE A 27 2.66 0.59 9.78
CA ILE A 27 2.37 2.03 9.82
C ILE A 27 1.16 2.37 8.94
N ALA A 28 1.10 1.83 7.73
CA ALA A 28 -0.04 2.03 6.83
C ALA A 28 -1.35 1.50 7.43
N ALA A 29 -1.31 0.34 8.09
CA ALA A 29 -2.46 -0.22 8.79
C ALA A 29 -2.91 0.66 9.97
N ALA A 30 -1.97 1.14 10.79
CA ALA A 30 -2.25 2.02 11.92
C ALA A 30 -2.89 3.34 11.47
N GLN A 31 -2.39 3.94 10.38
CA GLN A 31 -2.96 5.14 9.77
C GLN A 31 -4.38 4.93 9.25
N GLY A 32 -4.71 3.72 8.80
CA GLY A 32 -6.08 3.37 8.40
C GLY A 32 -7.06 3.28 9.58
N LEU A 33 -6.56 3.18 10.82
CA LEU A 33 -7.38 3.04 12.03
C LEU A 33 -7.54 4.35 12.79
N THR A 34 -6.55 5.25 12.76
CA THR A 34 -6.57 6.51 13.52
C THR A 34 -5.69 7.58 12.89
N ASP A 35 -6.06 8.85 13.07
CA ASP A 35 -5.30 10.03 12.62
C ASP A 35 -4.33 10.56 13.68
N ASP A 36 -4.46 10.11 14.93
CA ASP A 36 -3.60 10.53 16.04
C ASP A 36 -2.24 9.82 15.99
N ILE A 37 -1.16 10.59 16.09
CA ILE A 37 0.21 10.10 15.89
C ILE A 37 0.63 9.17 17.03
N GLU A 38 0.29 9.49 18.28
CA GLU A 38 0.66 8.63 19.41
C GLU A 38 -0.09 7.30 19.34
N CYS A 39 -1.39 7.32 19.02
CA CYS A 39 -2.16 6.10 18.75
C CYS A 39 -1.57 5.29 17.57
N GLN A 40 -1.13 5.94 16.49
CA GLN A 40 -0.50 5.25 15.36
C GLN A 40 0.79 4.54 15.76
N ILE A 41 1.61 5.16 16.62
CA ILE A 41 2.86 4.58 17.13
C ILE A 41 2.58 3.35 17.98
N GLU A 42 1.61 3.43 18.89
CA GLU A 42 1.21 2.32 19.74
C GLU A 42 0.71 1.13 18.92
N ILE A 43 -0.17 1.37 17.94
CA ILE A 43 -0.71 0.29 17.09
C ILE A 43 0.40 -0.34 16.24
N ALA A 44 1.26 0.47 15.62
CA ALA A 44 2.36 -0.04 14.80
C ALA A 44 3.39 -0.82 15.63
N SER A 45 3.67 -0.39 16.87
CA SER A 45 4.56 -1.10 17.79
C SER A 45 4.00 -2.47 18.18
N GLN A 46 2.69 -2.55 18.46
CA GLN A 46 1.98 -3.79 18.75
C GLN A 46 1.95 -4.75 17.56
N LEU A 47 1.73 -4.23 16.34
CA LEU A 47 1.74 -5.04 15.11
C LEU A 47 3.12 -5.62 14.79
N MET A 48 4.19 -4.88 15.07
CA MET A 48 5.58 -5.30 14.80
C MET A 48 6.22 -6.06 15.96
N GLY A 49 5.71 -5.94 17.19
CA GLY A 49 6.35 -6.44 18.40
C GLY A 49 7.67 -5.72 18.73
N MET A 50 7.76 -4.43 18.40
CA MET A 50 8.94 -3.57 18.58
C MET A 50 8.64 -2.46 19.59
N PRO A 51 9.65 -1.87 20.25
CA PRO A 51 9.42 -0.75 21.15
C PRO A 51 8.98 0.52 20.39
N GLU A 52 8.13 1.34 21.02
CA GLU A 52 7.61 2.58 20.42
C GLU A 52 8.72 3.55 20.01
N ASP A 53 9.83 3.59 20.75
CA ASP A 53 10.96 4.48 20.45
C ASP A 53 11.62 4.17 19.09
N GLU A 54 11.59 2.91 18.64
CA GLU A 54 12.10 2.51 17.32
C GLU A 54 11.12 2.84 16.20
N VAL A 55 9.81 2.83 16.50
CA VAL A 55 8.72 3.03 15.52
C VAL A 55 8.40 4.52 15.33
N ARG A 56 8.45 5.31 16.40
CA ARG A 56 8.17 6.76 16.44
C ARG A 56 8.86 7.57 15.32
N PRO A 57 10.19 7.47 15.09
CA PRO A 57 10.84 8.24 14.04
C PRO A 57 10.38 7.88 12.63
N VAL A 58 9.88 6.66 12.41
CA VAL A 58 9.40 6.19 11.10
C VAL A 58 7.98 6.67 10.87
N VAL A 59 7.09 6.57 11.87
CA VAL A 59 5.71 7.09 11.79
C VAL A 59 5.71 8.60 11.53
N LEU A 60 6.56 9.36 12.22
CA LEU A 60 6.68 10.82 12.03
C LEU A 60 7.14 11.19 10.62
N LYS A 61 8.05 10.41 10.01
CA LYS A 61 8.48 10.62 8.62
C LYS A 61 7.35 10.31 7.64
N SER A 62 6.61 9.23 7.87
CA SER A 62 5.50 8.80 7.01
C SER A 62 4.32 9.76 7.06
N SER A 63 3.96 10.28 8.24
CA SER A 63 2.88 11.28 8.38
C SER A 63 3.21 12.60 7.67
N ALA A 64 4.47 13.04 7.71
CA ALA A 64 4.94 14.21 6.97
C ALA A 64 4.87 14.01 5.44
N LYS A 65 5.07 12.77 4.96
CA LYS A 65 4.99 12.43 3.53
C LYS A 65 3.54 12.45 3.01
N ILE A 66 2.58 12.00 3.80
CA ILE A 66 1.15 11.97 3.42
C ILE A 66 0.57 13.38 3.32
N ARG A 67 0.98 14.29 4.21
CA ARG A 67 0.55 15.71 4.18
C ARG A 67 1.07 16.48 2.98
N ARG A 68 2.10 15.96 2.31
CA ARG A 68 2.45 16.42 0.97
C ARG A 68 1.53 15.64 0.03
N PRO A 69 0.48 16.25 -0.55
CA PRO A 69 -0.12 15.62 -1.71
C PRO A 69 1.06 15.35 -2.65
N GLU A 70 1.20 14.09 -3.07
CA GLU A 70 1.93 13.75 -4.28
C GLU A 70 1.33 14.68 -5.34
N ARG A 71 1.96 15.85 -5.52
CA ARG A 71 1.78 16.70 -6.68
C ARG A 71 2.37 15.86 -7.79
N THR A 72 1.61 14.87 -8.23
CA THR A 72 1.77 14.28 -9.54
C THR A 72 1.58 15.46 -10.46
N PRO A 73 2.64 15.99 -11.11
CA PRO A 73 2.44 17.02 -12.09
C PRO A 73 2.00 16.30 -13.36
N LEU A 74 0.80 15.72 -13.32
CA LEU A 74 0.09 15.33 -14.54
C LEU A 74 -0.16 16.56 -15.40
N ALA A 75 -0.22 17.75 -14.80
CA ALA A 75 -0.28 19.03 -15.49
C ALA A 75 1.04 19.42 -16.19
N ASP A 76 2.22 19.23 -15.58
CA ASP A 76 3.48 19.69 -16.22
C ASP A 76 3.95 18.76 -17.36
N ARG A 77 3.55 17.48 -17.35
CA ARG A 77 3.90 16.56 -18.45
C ARG A 77 3.17 16.87 -19.76
N ILE A 78 2.07 17.61 -19.71
CA ILE A 78 1.28 17.98 -20.90
C ILE A 78 1.90 19.20 -21.61
N LEU A 79 2.68 20.03 -20.90
CA LEU A 79 3.20 21.29 -21.44
C LEU A 79 4.64 21.21 -21.98
N ASP A 80 5.41 20.18 -21.61
CA ASP A 80 6.85 20.09 -21.97
C ASP A 80 7.18 19.11 -23.12
N ARG A 81 6.21 18.30 -23.57
CA ARG A 81 6.40 17.45 -24.76
C ARG A 81 5.56 18.00 -25.90
N GLY A 82 6.21 18.66 -26.86
CA GLY A 82 5.64 19.27 -28.06
C GLY A 82 4.90 18.34 -29.04
N GLU A 83 4.27 17.27 -28.56
CA GLU A 83 3.28 16.50 -29.28
C GLU A 83 2.17 16.13 -28.29
N GLY A 84 1.14 16.96 -28.24
CA GLY A 84 -0.04 16.73 -27.40
C GLY A 84 -0.62 15.35 -27.66
N GLY A 85 -0.97 14.63 -26.58
CA GLY A 85 -1.53 13.28 -26.67
C GLY A 85 -2.71 13.24 -27.63
N LYS A 86 -2.62 12.40 -28.67
CA LYS A 86 -3.66 12.25 -29.70
C LYS A 86 -4.91 11.68 -29.04
N VAL A 87 -5.92 12.51 -28.86
CA VAL A 87 -7.24 12.09 -28.37
C VAL A 87 -7.96 11.39 -29.51
N ILE A 88 -8.30 10.10 -29.32
CA ILE A 88 -9.05 9.31 -30.29
C ILE A 88 -10.47 9.13 -29.76
N VAL A 89 -11.46 9.60 -30.52
CA VAL A 89 -12.88 9.37 -30.24
C VAL A 89 -13.36 8.23 -31.14
N VAL A 90 -13.91 7.17 -30.55
CA VAL A 90 -14.50 6.04 -31.28
C VAL A 90 -16.00 6.00 -31.06
N GLU A 91 -16.77 6.15 -32.13
CA GLU A 91 -18.21 5.92 -32.11
C GLU A 91 -18.53 4.45 -32.40
N ARG A 92 -19.31 3.80 -31.53
CA ARG A 92 -19.78 2.42 -31.73
C ARG A 92 -21.11 2.40 -32.48
N ARG A 93 -21.09 1.94 -33.73
CA ARG A 93 -22.30 1.71 -34.52
C ARG A 93 -23.03 0.44 -34.05
N ARG A 94 -24.31 0.56 -33.66
CA ARG A 94 -25.12 -0.60 -33.25
C ARG A 94 -25.46 -1.49 -34.45
N PRO A 95 -25.40 -2.83 -34.31
CA PRO A 95 -25.85 -3.73 -35.36
C PRO A 95 -27.36 -3.59 -35.57
N ARG A 96 -27.81 -3.62 -36.82
CA ARG A 96 -29.24 -3.59 -37.15
C ARG A 96 -29.85 -4.94 -36.75
N LEU A 97 -30.82 -4.93 -35.84
CA LEU A 97 -31.64 -6.12 -35.60
C LEU A 97 -32.46 -6.38 -36.87
N ALA A 98 -32.29 -7.55 -37.47
CA ALA A 98 -33.22 -8.03 -38.47
C ALA A 98 -34.55 -8.34 -37.76
N ALA A 99 -35.63 -7.68 -38.17
CA ALA A 99 -36.98 -8.03 -37.75
C ALA A 99 -37.35 -9.39 -38.34
N ARG A 100 -37.99 -10.23 -37.53
CA ARG A 100 -38.49 -11.56 -37.89
C ARG A 100 -39.87 -11.47 -38.52
#